data_AF-A0A1C6EUL0-F1
#
_entry.id   AF-A0A1C6EUL0-F1
#
_cell.length_a   1.000
_cell.length_b   1.000
_cell.length_c   1.000
_cell.angle_alpha   90.00
_cell.angle_beta   90.00
_cell.angle_gamma   90.00
#
_symmetry.space_group_name_H-M   'P 1'
#
loop_
_entity.id
_entity.type
_entity.pdbx_description
1 polymer ?
#
loop_
_entity_poly.entity_id
_entity_poly.type
_entity_poly.pdbx_seq_one_letter_code
_entity_poly.pdbx_strand_id
1 'polypeptide(L)'
;MLKVSDLKIDAAKTVGTPLVLCRTQPTMAYEEGVRTSKRDGTRYCVACPAAGMQTLTVKVLGQQTVECSEKGMVLVDFDDLDIYVYFKDGKPFVAGRAKAIRLADGQ
;
A
#
# COMPACT_ATOMS: atom_id res chain seq x y z
N MET A 1 31.22 5.51 -3.27
CA MET A 1 30.14 6.02 -4.16
C MET A 1 28.82 5.48 -3.63
N LEU A 2 27.80 6.32 -3.54
CA LEU A 2 26.45 5.92 -3.10
C LEU A 2 25.80 5.00 -4.14
N LYS A 3 25.15 3.93 -3.71
CA LYS A 3 24.39 3.01 -4.57
C LYS A 3 22.91 3.34 -4.54
N VAL A 4 22.17 2.92 -5.57
CA VAL A 4 20.70 3.02 -5.57
C VAL A 4 20.08 2.32 -4.36
N SER A 5 20.67 1.23 -3.88
CA SER A 5 20.25 0.51 -2.67
C SER A 5 20.40 1.30 -1.37
N ASP A 6 21.22 2.36 -1.38
CA ASP A 6 21.48 3.18 -0.20
C ASP A 6 20.45 4.32 -0.09
N LEU A 7 19.68 4.59 -1.15
CA LEU A 7 18.62 5.59 -1.15
C LEU A 7 17.53 5.22 -0.16
N LYS A 8 17.07 6.21 0.59
CA LYS A 8 15.91 6.10 1.48
C LYS A 8 14.75 6.84 0.82
N ILE A 9 13.66 6.12 0.58
CA ILE A 9 12.45 6.70 0.01
C ILE A 9 11.66 7.32 1.16
N ASP A 10 11.43 8.63 1.07
CA ASP A 10 10.52 9.34 1.97
C ASP A 10 9.09 9.07 1.52
N ALA A 11 8.45 8.07 2.14
CA ALA A 11 7.12 7.63 1.74
C ALA A 11 6.09 8.75 1.83
N ALA A 12 6.07 9.48 2.95
CA ALA A 12 5.12 10.56 3.20
C ALA A 12 5.23 11.67 2.16
N LYS A 13 6.46 12.11 1.80
CA LYS A 13 6.64 13.12 0.73
C LYS A 13 6.31 12.58 -0.66
N THR A 14 6.47 11.28 -0.88
CA THR A 14 6.20 10.65 -2.18
C THR A 14 4.70 10.55 -2.45
N VAL A 15 3.90 10.14 -1.44
CA VAL A 15 2.47 9.86 -1.66
C VAL A 15 1.53 10.93 -1.13
N GLY A 16 1.94 11.71 -0.12
CA GLY A 16 1.08 12.65 0.60
C GLY A 16 0.22 11.97 1.66
N THR A 17 -0.50 12.78 2.44
CA THR A 17 -1.46 12.34 3.47
C THR A 17 -2.59 13.38 3.58
N PRO A 18 -3.85 12.97 3.84
CA PRO A 18 -4.29 11.58 3.88
C PRO A 18 -4.40 10.99 2.46
N LEU A 19 -4.36 9.67 2.37
CA LEU A 19 -4.55 8.94 1.11
C LEU A 19 -6.03 8.64 0.89
N VAL A 20 -6.44 8.46 -0.37
CA VAL A 20 -7.83 8.10 -0.70
C VAL A 20 -7.90 6.61 -1.01
N LEU A 21 -8.65 5.84 -0.22
CA LEU A 21 -8.83 4.42 -0.47
C LEU A 21 -9.77 4.18 -1.66
N CYS A 22 -9.27 3.47 -2.67
CA CYS A 22 -10.00 3.18 -3.92
C CYS A 22 -10.49 1.74 -4.01
N ARG A 23 -9.76 0.78 -3.41
CA ARG A 23 -10.11 -0.65 -3.48
C ARG A 23 -9.41 -1.46 -2.39
N THR A 24 -10.08 -2.49 -1.88
CA THR A 24 -9.48 -3.54 -1.05
C THR A 24 -9.48 -4.89 -1.78
N GLN A 25 -8.45 -5.70 -1.58
CA GLN A 25 -8.35 -7.07 -2.11
C GLN A 25 -7.69 -7.98 -1.08
N PRO A 26 -8.28 -9.13 -0.71
CA PRO A 26 -7.63 -10.07 0.20
C PRO A 26 -6.38 -10.67 -0.44
N THR A 27 -5.35 -10.92 0.36
CA THR A 27 -4.16 -11.66 -0.05
C THR A 27 -4.12 -13.04 0.59
N MET A 28 -3.51 -13.99 -0.13
CA MET A 28 -3.30 -15.34 0.35
C MET A 28 -1.81 -15.58 0.55
N ALA A 29 -1.47 -16.39 1.57
CA ALA A 29 -0.12 -16.86 1.81
C ALA A 29 0.37 -17.70 0.64
N TYR A 30 1.68 -17.69 0.42
CA TYR A 30 2.36 -18.59 -0.48
C TYR A 30 3.24 -19.51 0.35
N GLU A 31 3.19 -20.81 0.05
CA GLU A 31 4.07 -21.82 0.62
C GLU A 31 4.79 -22.48 -0.56
N GLU A 32 6.13 -22.51 -0.51
CA GLU A 32 6.98 -23.09 -1.57
C GLU A 32 6.68 -22.55 -2.99
N GLY A 33 6.32 -21.26 -3.09
CA GLY A 33 5.99 -20.62 -4.36
C GLY A 33 4.58 -20.90 -4.88
N VAL A 34 3.80 -21.73 -4.19
CA VAL A 34 2.41 -22.04 -4.53
C VAL A 34 1.47 -21.19 -3.68
N ARG A 35 0.48 -20.59 -4.33
CA ARG A 35 -0.57 -19.83 -3.64
C ARG A 35 -1.44 -20.79 -2.82
N THR A 36 -1.58 -20.52 -1.53
CA THR A 36 -2.47 -21.28 -0.63
C THR A 36 -3.89 -20.71 -0.60
N SER A 37 -4.81 -21.39 0.09
CA SER A 37 -6.14 -20.86 0.45
C SER A 37 -6.14 -20.03 1.74
N LYS A 38 -5.01 -19.96 2.47
CA LYS A 38 -4.88 -19.25 3.73
C LYS A 38 -4.74 -17.76 3.49
N ARG A 39 -5.68 -16.96 3.98
CA ARG A 39 -5.58 -15.50 3.95
C ARG A 39 -4.42 -15.03 4.84
N ASP A 40 -3.61 -14.11 4.33
CA ASP A 40 -2.47 -13.52 5.06
C ASP A 40 -2.54 -11.99 5.21
N GLY A 41 -3.50 -11.33 4.56
CA GLY A 41 -3.56 -9.87 4.56
C GLY A 41 -4.59 -9.28 3.60
N THR A 42 -4.36 -8.01 3.30
CA THR A 42 -5.14 -7.19 2.37
C THR A 42 -4.23 -6.24 1.59
N ARG A 43 -4.48 -6.13 0.29
CA ARG A 43 -3.95 -5.07 -0.57
C ARG A 43 -4.94 -3.93 -0.63
N TYR A 44 -4.51 -2.74 -0.27
CA TYR A 44 -5.23 -1.48 -0.37
C TYR A 44 -4.69 -0.72 -1.57
N CYS A 45 -5.54 -0.45 -2.57
CA CYS A 45 -5.22 0.48 -3.64
C CYS A 45 -5.64 1.87 -3.19
N VAL A 46 -4.70 2.80 -3.15
CA VAL A 46 -4.92 4.18 -2.68
C VAL A 46 -4.48 5.19 -3.72
N ALA A 47 -5.22 6.29 -3.88
CA ALA A 47 -4.77 7.44 -4.65
C ALA A 47 -3.89 8.35 -3.78
N CYS A 48 -2.81 8.86 -4.38
CA CYS A 48 -1.75 9.58 -3.71
C CYS A 48 -1.78 11.07 -4.08
N PRO A 49 -2.22 11.98 -3.18
CA PRO A 49 -2.36 13.41 -3.50
C PRO A 49 -1.06 14.07 -3.95
N ALA A 50 0.08 13.74 -3.34
CA ALA A 50 1.37 14.34 -3.70
C ALA A 50 1.90 13.85 -5.07
N ALA A 51 1.33 12.76 -5.59
CA ALA A 51 1.67 12.19 -6.90
C ALA A 51 0.55 12.40 -7.93
N GLY A 52 -0.20 13.50 -7.83
CA GLY A 52 -1.25 13.84 -8.80
C GLY A 52 -2.38 12.82 -8.85
N MET A 53 -2.73 12.22 -7.70
CA MET A 53 -3.73 11.17 -7.55
C MET A 53 -3.41 9.86 -8.29
N GLN A 54 -2.15 9.62 -8.65
CA GLN A 54 -1.72 8.28 -9.08
C GLN A 54 -1.93 7.24 -7.97
N THR A 55 -2.10 5.99 -8.36
CA THR A 55 -2.43 4.91 -7.42
C THR A 55 -1.21 4.13 -6.96
N LEU A 56 -1.22 3.75 -5.69
CA LEU A 56 -0.25 2.85 -5.07
C LEU A 56 -0.99 1.66 -4.45
N THR A 57 -0.43 0.46 -4.59
CA THR A 57 -0.91 -0.72 -3.87
C THR A 57 -0.09 -0.94 -2.61
N VAL A 58 -0.74 -0.94 -1.45
CA VAL A 58 -0.12 -1.17 -0.13
C VAL A 58 -0.61 -2.48 0.45
N LYS A 59 0.30 -3.41 0.80
CA LYS A 59 -0.05 -4.66 1.50
C LYS A 59 0.05 -4.46 3.02
N VAL A 60 -1.01 -4.82 3.74
CA VAL A 60 -1.01 -4.95 5.20
C VAL A 60 -1.33 -6.39 5.55
N LEU A 61 -0.55 -6.98 6.45
CA LEU A 61 -0.74 -8.37 6.89
C LEU A 61 -1.83 -8.46 7.97
N GLY A 62 -2.45 -9.63 8.09
CA GLY A 62 -3.48 -9.90 9.10
C GLY A 62 -4.91 -9.59 8.62
N GLN A 63 -5.80 -9.35 9.59
CA GLN A 63 -7.21 -9.08 9.32
C GLN A 63 -7.39 -7.71 8.66
N GLN A 64 -8.34 -7.59 7.73
CA GLN A 64 -8.76 -6.29 7.20
C GLN A 64 -9.48 -5.49 8.27
N THR A 65 -9.00 -4.29 8.55
CA THR A 65 -9.54 -3.38 9.55
C THR A 65 -10.30 -2.20 8.94
N VAL A 66 -10.10 -1.93 7.63
CA VAL A 66 -10.75 -0.84 6.90
C VAL A 66 -11.38 -1.41 5.62
N GLU A 67 -12.62 -1.02 5.34
CA GLU A 67 -13.33 -1.38 4.11
C GLU A 67 -13.40 -0.20 3.15
N CYS A 68 -13.34 -0.48 1.85
CA CYS A 68 -13.65 0.53 0.85
C CYS A 68 -15.18 0.71 0.80
N SER A 69 -15.65 1.92 1.05
CA SER A 69 -17.07 2.26 0.89
C SER A 69 -17.40 2.50 -0.58
N GLU A 70 -18.57 2.05 -1.03
CA GLU A 70 -19.14 2.45 -2.33
C GLU A 70 -19.68 3.89 -2.32
N LYS A 71 -19.87 4.47 -1.12
CA LYS A 71 -20.42 5.81 -0.93
C LYS A 71 -19.36 6.71 -0.28
N GLY A 72 -19.01 7.80 -0.97
CA GLY A 72 -18.10 8.83 -0.46
C GLY A 72 -16.61 8.47 -0.58
N MET A 73 -15.76 9.39 -0.15
CA MET A 73 -14.31 9.19 -0.09
C MET A 73 -13.92 8.61 1.26
N VAL A 74 -13.15 7.52 1.25
CA VAL A 74 -12.57 6.94 2.46
C VAL A 74 -11.12 7.42 2.55
N LEU A 75 -10.86 8.34 3.47
CA LEU A 75 -9.51 8.85 3.73
C LEU A 75 -8.79 7.95 4.72
N VAL A 76 -7.54 7.60 4.44
CA VAL A 76 -6.76 6.65 5.24
C VAL A 76 -5.33 7.11 5.44
N ASP A 77 -4.76 6.69 6.57
CA ASP A 77 -3.33 6.72 6.86
C ASP A 77 -2.82 5.30 7.10
N PHE A 78 -1.51 5.12 6.90
CA PHE A 78 -0.80 3.87 7.17
C PHE A 78 0.24 4.07 8.25
N ASP A 79 0.30 3.13 9.18
CA ASP A 79 1.36 3.09 10.18
C ASP A 79 2.59 2.38 9.58
N ASP A 80 3.76 3.00 9.70
CA ASP A 80 5.03 2.51 9.16
C ASP A 80 4.99 2.18 7.65
N LEU A 81 4.43 3.11 6.85
CA LEU A 81 4.40 2.97 5.39
C LEU A 81 5.82 2.98 4.80
N ASP A 82 6.19 1.85 4.19
CA ASP A 82 7.43 1.66 3.47
C ASP A 82 7.13 1.43 1.99
N ILE A 83 7.77 2.22 1.12
CA ILE A 83 7.63 2.13 -0.34
C ILE A 83 8.86 1.44 -0.90
N TYR A 84 8.64 0.48 -1.79
CA TYR A 84 9.71 -0.28 -2.42
C TYR A 84 9.48 -0.43 -3.92
N VAL A 85 10.59 -0.58 -4.64
CA VAL A 85 10.60 -0.90 -6.07
C VAL A 85 10.72 -2.41 -6.22
N TYR A 86 9.87 -3.00 -7.05
CA TYR A 86 9.99 -4.40 -7.47
C TYR A 86 10.03 -4.49 -8.98
N PHE A 87 10.61 -5.57 -9.49
CA PHE A 87 10.68 -5.82 -10.94
C PHE A 87 9.69 -6.91 -11.32
N LYS A 88 8.99 -6.67 -12.42
CA LYS A 88 8.15 -7.66 -13.07
C LYS A 88 8.32 -7.51 -14.57
N ASP A 89 8.58 -8.62 -15.27
CA ASP A 89 8.76 -8.64 -16.73
C ASP A 89 9.79 -7.60 -17.22
N GLY A 90 10.90 -7.45 -16.47
CA GLY A 90 11.98 -6.52 -16.78
C GLY A 90 11.66 -5.03 -16.53
N LYS A 91 10.46 -4.70 -16.04
CA LYS A 91 10.03 -3.33 -15.76
C LYS A 91 9.98 -3.06 -14.25
N PRO A 92 10.41 -1.87 -13.79
CA PRO A 92 10.25 -1.49 -12.40
C PRO A 92 8.81 -1.06 -12.11
N PHE A 93 8.33 -1.43 -10.93
CA PHE A 93 7.05 -1.04 -10.38
C PHE A 93 7.23 -0.60 -8.93
N VAL A 94 6.31 0.20 -8.42
CA VAL A 94 6.32 0.71 -7.05
C VAL A 94 5.17 0.07 -6.27
N ALA A 95 5.44 -0.38 -5.05
CA ALA A 95 4.44 -0.88 -4.12
C ALA A 95 4.75 -0.42 -2.71
N GLY A 96 3.75 -0.48 -1.83
CA GLY A 96 3.89 -0.18 -0.41
C GLY A 96 3.65 -1.41 0.46
N ARG A 97 4.20 -1.36 1.66
CA ARG A 97 3.82 -2.22 2.78
C ARG A 97 3.68 -1.36 4.03
N ALA A 98 2.78 -1.75 4.91
CA ALA A 98 2.55 -1.03 6.15
C ALA A 98 2.20 -2.01 7.27
N LYS A 99 2.40 -1.57 8.50
CA LYS A 99 2.06 -2.34 9.70
C LYS A 99 0.56 -2.37 9.96
N ALA A 100 -0.11 -1.24 9.76
CA ALA A 100 -1.55 -1.09 9.92
C ALA A 100 -2.11 -0.02 8.97
N ILE A 101 -3.43 0.00 8.84
CA ILE A 101 -4.20 1.04 8.16
C ILE A 101 -5.26 1.55 9.12
N ARG A 102 -5.48 2.87 9.11
CA ARG A 102 -6.51 3.54 9.90
C ARG A 102 -7.25 4.56 9.06
N LEU A 103 -8.51 4.84 9.41
CA LEU A 103 -9.21 5.99 8.85
C LEU A 103 -8.44 7.24 9.25
N ALA A 104 -8.23 8.15 8.30
CA ALA A 104 -7.70 9.46 8.63
C ALA A 104 -8.79 10.22 9.39
N ASP A 105 -8.44 10.80 10.54
CA ASP A 105 -9.38 11.61 11.30
C ASP A 105 -9.81 12.80 10.42
N GLY A 106 -11.13 13.01 10.32
CA GLY A 106 -11.65 14.20 9.63
C GLY A 106 -11.18 15.44 10.36
N GLN A 107 -10.48 16.34 9.66
CA GLN A 107 -10.29 17.71 10.13
C GLN A 107 -11.63 18.46 10.13
#